data_AF-A0A7V5J078-F1
#
_entry.id   AF-A0A7V5J078-F1
#
_cell.length_a   1.000
_cell.length_b   1.000
_cell.length_c   1.000
_cell.angle_alpha   90.00
_cell.angle_beta   90.00
_cell.angle_gamma   90.00
#
_symmetry.space_group_name_H-M   'P 1'
#
loop_
_entity.id
_entity.type
_entity.pdbx_description
1 polymer ?
#
loop_
_entity_poly.entity_id
_entity_poly.type
_entity_poly.pdbx_seq_one_letter_code
_entity_poly.pdbx_strand_id
1 'polypeptide(L)' 'ELEQLEEERRLYYVGITRAKELLHITFARHRSFFGSTKQSLVSRFISELPEENIESLNSFDTSDLVDIEEVEDFFGDLGL' A
#
# COMPACT_ATOMS: atom_id res chain seq x y z
N GLU A 1 6.28 5.46 -15.81
CA GLU A 1 6.08 4.41 -14.79
C GLU A 1 7.17 4.42 -13.72
N LEU A 2 8.45 4.15 -14.07
CA LEU A 2 9.52 4.09 -13.05
C LEU A 2 9.66 5.39 -12.24
N GLU A 3 9.66 6.54 -12.91
CA GLU A 3 9.71 7.87 -12.25
C GLU A 3 8.49 8.13 -11.34
N GLN A 4 7.30 7.68 -11.75
CA GLN A 4 6.09 7.84 -10.95
C GLN A 4 6.14 6.98 -9.69
N LEU A 5 6.59 5.72 -9.82
CA LEU A 5 6.77 4.83 -8.68
C LEU A 5 7.83 5.36 -7.70
N GLU A 6 8.93 5.92 -8.21
CA GLU A 6 9.93 6.58 -7.38
C GLU A 6 9.38 7.81 -6.67
N GLU A 7 8.51 8.59 -7.32
CA GLU A 7 7.83 9.71 -6.68
C GLU A 7 6.87 9.25 -5.60
N GLU A 8 6.06 8.21 -5.84
CA GLU A 8 5.20 7.61 -4.81
C GLU A 8 6.01 7.10 -3.62
N ARG A 9 7.17 6.47 -3.87
CA ARG A 9 8.11 6.04 -2.83
C ARG A 9 8.64 7.23 -2.02
N ARG A 10 8.98 8.34 -2.67
CA ARG A 10 9.39 9.58 -1.98
C ARG A 10 8.27 10.12 -1.10
N LEU A 11 7.03 10.13 -1.59
CA LEU A 11 5.87 10.56 -0.82
C LEU A 11 5.65 9.65 0.41
N TYR A 12 5.77 8.34 0.24
CA TYR A 12 5.66 7.38 1.34
C TYR A 12 6.74 7.62 2.41
N TYR A 13 8.01 7.76 1.99
CA TYR A 13 9.12 8.06 2.89
C TYR A 13 8.93 9.38 3.67
N VAL A 14 8.51 10.44 2.98
CA VAL A 14 8.20 11.72 3.63
C VAL A 14 7.07 11.54 4.64
N GLY A 15 6.02 10.79 4.29
CA GLY A 15 4.92 10.46 5.20
C GLY A 15 5.37 9.76 6.48
N ILE A 16 6.20 8.71 6.34
CA ILE A 16 6.76 7.97 7.49
C ILE A 16 7.55 8.91 8.40
N THR A 17 8.48 9.67 7.82
CA THR A 17 9.39 10.55 8.56
C THR A 17 8.72 11.77 9.20
N ARG A 18 7.41 12.00 8.94
CA ARG A 18 6.62 12.99 9.70
C ARG A 18 6.28 12.51 11.11
N ALA A 19 6.14 11.21 11.33
CA ALA A 19 5.88 10.67 12.65
C ALA A 19 7.16 10.73 13.49
N LYS A 20 7.04 11.24 14.73
CA LYS A 20 8.19 11.39 15.65
C LYS A 20 8.32 10.24 16.64
N GLU A 21 7.20 9.68 17.07
CA GLU A 21 7.14 8.67 18.13
C GLU A 21 6.46 7.39 17.64
N LEU A 22 5.24 7.51 17.11
CA LEU A 22 4.43 6.38 16.68
C LEU A 22 3.80 6.66 15.32
N LEU A 23 3.83 5.66 14.43
CA LEU A 23 3.22 5.71 13.10
C LEU A 23 2.17 4.60 12.99
N HIS A 24 0.92 4.99 12.75
CA HIS A 24 -0.15 4.03 12.46
C HIS A 24 -0.43 4.05 10.95
N ILE A 25 -0.28 2.89 10.31
CA ILE A 25 -0.62 2.70 8.90
C ILE A 25 -1.91 1.87 8.85
N THR A 26 -2.88 2.32 8.06
CA THR A 26 -4.15 1.62 7.87
C THR A 26 -4.46 1.49 6.39
N PHE A 27 -5.17 0.43 6.03
CA PHE A 27 -5.69 0.23 4.69
C PHE A 27 -7.13 -0.29 4.78
N ALA A 28 -7.89 -0.14 3.70
CA ALA A 28 -9.24 -0.69 3.59
C ALA A 28 -9.25 -1.77 2.51
N ARG A 29 -9.79 -2.95 2.79
CA ARG A 29 -9.94 -4.03 1.80
C ARG A 29 -10.91 -3.67 0.68
N HIS A 30 -11.93 -2.86 0.99
CA HIS A 30 -12.91 -2.38 0.02
C HIS A 30 -13.11 -0.88 0.22
N ARG A 31 -13.06 -0.11 -0.87
CA ARG A 31 -13.35 1.33 -0.86
C ARG A 31 -14.36 1.67 -1.94
N SER A 32 -15.31 2.53 -1.60
CA SER A 32 -16.19 3.13 -2.58
C SER A 32 -15.43 4.26 -3.28
N PHE A 33 -15.19 4.10 -4.57
CA PHE A 33 -14.49 5.04 -5.42
C PHE A 33 -15.34 5.33 -6.65
N PHE A 34 -15.70 6.61 -6.83
CA PHE A 34 -16.58 7.09 -7.91
C PHE A 34 -17.86 6.26 -8.09
N GLY A 35 -18.55 5.93 -7.00
CA GLY A 35 -19.82 5.20 -7.04
C GLY A 35 -19.69 3.68 -7.26
N SER A 36 -18.47 3.17 -7.46
CA SER A 36 -18.18 1.74 -7.49
C SER A 36 -17.46 1.30 -6.22
N THR A 37 -17.82 0.14 -5.66
CA THR A 37 -17.03 -0.44 -4.56
C THR A 37 -15.97 -1.34 -5.16
N LYS A 38 -14.71 -0.92 -5.09
CA LYS A 38 -13.57 -1.70 -5.56
C LYS A 38 -12.80 -2.27 -4.38
N GLN A 39 -12.22 -3.44 -4.60
CA GLN A 39 -11.21 -3.96 -3.69
C GLN A 39 -9.97 -3.07 -3.77
N SER A 40 -9.36 -2.82 -2.62
CA SER A 40 -8.13 -2.04 -2.52
C SER A 40 -7.08 -2.91 -1.85
N LEU A 41 -5.95 -2.99 -2.52
CA LEU A 41 -4.83 -3.78 -2.07
C LEU A 41 -4.00 -3.00 -1.06
N VAL A 42 -3.19 -3.74 -0.30
CA VAL A 42 -2.20 -3.15 0.60
C VAL A 42 -1.13 -2.44 -0.23
N SER A 43 -0.61 -1.32 0.27
CA SER A 43 0.48 -0.63 -0.42
C SER A 43 1.74 -1.51 -0.43
N ARG A 44 2.33 -1.68 -1.61
CA ARG A 44 3.59 -2.43 -1.79
C ARG A 44 4.76 -1.91 -0.95
N PHE A 45 4.72 -0.65 -0.53
CA PHE A 45 5.79 -0.08 0.30
C PHE A 45 5.75 -0.59 1.75
N ILE A 46 4.63 -1.19 2.18
CA ILE A 46 4.52 -1.77 3.52
C ILE A 46 5.40 -3.02 3.65
N SER A 47 5.49 -3.86 2.61
CA SER A 47 6.35 -5.06 2.61
C SER A 47 7.85 -4.75 2.54
N GLU A 48 8.22 -3.50 2.28
CA GLU A 48 9.62 -3.05 2.27
C GLU A 48 10.09 -2.57 3.65
N LEU A 49 9.18 -2.41 4.61
CA LEU A 49 9.51 -2.01 5.97
C LEU A 49 10.10 -3.18 6.78
N PRO A 50 11.01 -2.90 7.71
CA PRO A 50 11.57 -3.93 8.58
C PRO A 50 10.49 -4.52 9.51
N GLU A 51 10.25 -5.83 9.41
CA GLU A 51 9.21 -6.55 10.17
C GLU A 51 9.37 -6.41 11.69
N GLU A 52 10.60 -6.26 12.18
CA GLU A 52 10.92 -6.08 13.60
C GLU A 52 10.32 -4.81 14.22
N ASN A 53 9.93 -3.84 13.40
CA ASN A 53 9.32 -2.58 13.84
C ASN A 53 7.81 -2.50 13.57
N ILE A 54 7.21 -3.57 13.05
CA ILE A 54 5.80 -3.59 12.67
C ILE A 54 5.00 -4.38 13.70
N GLU A 55 4.03 -3.72 14.33
CA GLU A 55 3.02 -4.38 15.15
C GLU A 55 1.71 -4.51 14.35
N SER A 56 1.38 -5.74 13.95
CA SER A 56 0.15 -6.03 13.23
C SER A 56 -1.03 -6.16 14.21
N LEU A 57 -1.85 -5.11 14.28
CA LEU A 57 -3.02 -5.06 15.15
C LEU A 57 -4.19 -5.96 14.70
N ASN A 58 -4.17 -6.47 13.47
CA ASN A 58 -5.10 -7.51 13.01
C ASN A 58 -4.28 -8.68 12.45
N SER A 59 -4.78 -9.90 12.61
CA SER A 59 -4.28 -11.08 11.92
C SER A 59 -4.63 -10.96 10.43
N PHE A 60 -3.81 -10.22 9.70
CA PHE A 60 -3.85 -10.23 8.24
C PHE A 60 -3.09 -11.49 7.79
N ASP A 61 -3.72 -12.31 6.94
CA ASP A 61 -2.99 -13.37 6.27
C ASP A 61 -1.99 -12.71 5.32
N THR A 62 -0.73 -13.15 5.33
CA THR A 62 0.32 -12.69 4.41
C THR A 62 -0.02 -12.89 2.94
N SER A 63 -1.06 -13.68 2.63
CA SER A 63 -1.66 -13.79 1.30
C SER A 63 -2.35 -12.50 0.80
N ASP A 64 -2.65 -11.54 1.69
CA ASP A 64 -3.18 -10.22 1.31
C ASP A 64 -2.07 -9.25 0.85
N LEU A 65 -0.79 -9.60 1.03
CA LEU A 65 0.34 -8.87 0.47
C LEU A 65 0.52 -9.33 -0.98
N VAL A 66 0.32 -8.39 -1.91
CA VAL A 66 0.18 -8.66 -3.34
C VAL A 66 1.48 -9.20 -3.95
N ASP A 67 1.36 -10.29 -4.71
CA ASP A 67 2.38 -10.74 -5.65
C ASP A 67 2.55 -9.70 -6.77
N ILE A 68 3.78 -9.36 -7.13
CA ILE A 68 4.12 -8.30 -8.12
C ILE A 68 3.36 -8.47 -9.46
N GLU A 69 2.95 -9.70 -9.80
CA GLU A 69 2.18 -10.02 -11.02
C GLU A 69 0.73 -9.45 -11.02
N GLU A 70 0.03 -9.41 -9.88
CA GLU A 70 -1.36 -8.86 -9.83
C GLU A 70 -1.41 -7.32 -9.86
N VAL A 71 -0.26 -6.68 -9.65
CA VAL A 71 -0.13 -5.23 -9.67
C VAL A 71 -0.32 -4.68 -11.09
N GLU A 72 0.17 -5.39 -12.12
CA GLU A 72 0.00 -4.97 -13.53
C GLU A 72 -1.48 -4.95 -13.93
N ASP A 73 -2.25 -5.95 -13.54
CA ASP A 73 -3.70 -6.03 -13.84
C ASP A 73 -4.49 -4.89 -13.17
N PHE A 74 -4.08 -4.46 -11.95
CA PHE A 74 -4.77 -3.38 -11.24
C PHE A 74 -4.57 -2.01 -11.89
N PHE A 75 -3.37 -1.70 -12.40
CA PHE A 75 -3.12 -0.44 -13.11
C PHE A 75 -3.59 -0.48 -14.57
N GLY A 76 -3.62 -1.65 -15.20
CA GLY A 76 -4.17 -1.84 -16.56
C GLY A 76 -5.65 -1.44 -16.68
N ASP A 77 -6.47 -1.68 -15.65
CA ASP A 77 -7.89 -1.32 -15.62
C ASP A 77 -8.16 0.18 -15.37
N LEU A 78 -7.11 0.95 -15.06
CA LEU A 78 -7.15 2.42 -14.94
C LEU A 78 -6.79 3.14 -16.24
N GLY A 79 -6.41 2.41 -17.30
CA GLY A 79 -6.10 2.96 -18.62
C GLY A 79 -4.91 3.93 -18.63
N LEU A 80 -3.95 3.74 -17.72
CA LEU A 80 -2.66 4.43 -17.70
C LEU A 80 -1.58 3.55 -18.32
#